data_AF-A0A6J6AAN6-F1
#
_entry.id   AF-A0A6J6AAN6-F1
#
_cell.length_a   1.000
_cell.length_b   1.000
_cell.length_c   1.000
_cell.angle_alpha   90.00
_cell.angle_beta   90.00
_cell.angle_gamma   90.00
#
_symmetry.space_group_name_H-M   'P 1'
#
loop_
_entity.id
_entity.type
_entity.pdbx_description
1 polymer ?
#
loop_
_entity_poly.entity_id
_entity_poly.type
_entity_poly.pdbx_seq_one_letter_code
_entity_poly.pdbx_strand_id
1 'polypeptide(L)'
;MKRLLSAALMASALIGVVACSDGPSIGSKVGRTEQTTADDGPGGNAGSVPLIPGLKPECQAIYRAMAGAAEAMSGASDAEQATAMFSALVDAVPAELKDDAKTFSDAYSAYLNILLKYQGDPTKAMADPKVVAALTKLSSAEVQKASDNLSNYMNVSCQTGS
;
A
#
# COMPACT_ATOMS: atom_id res chain seq x y z
N MET A 1 -13.62 -16.72 43.62
CA MET A 1 -12.29 -16.72 44.29
C MET A 1 -11.47 -17.89 43.76
N LYS A 2 -10.15 -17.67 43.55
CA LYS A 2 -9.08 -18.65 43.23
C LYS A 2 -9.13 -19.23 41.80
N ARG A 3 -8.36 -18.73 40.80
CA ARG A 3 -6.90 -18.77 40.56
C ARG A 3 -6.29 -20.17 40.55
N LEU A 4 -5.99 -20.70 39.35
CA LEU A 4 -4.86 -21.58 39.00
C LEU A 4 -4.64 -21.37 37.47
N LEU A 5 -3.70 -20.53 36.98
CA LEU A 5 -2.25 -20.74 36.87
C LEU A 5 -1.87 -22.12 36.30
N SER A 6 -1.75 -22.18 34.98
CA SER A 6 -0.91 -23.18 34.30
C SER A 6 0.14 -22.43 33.49
N ALA A 7 1.36 -22.47 34.00
CA ALA A 7 2.57 -22.04 33.33
C ALA A 7 2.92 -23.05 32.23
N ALA A 8 3.09 -22.58 31.00
CA ALA A 8 3.74 -23.34 29.94
C ALA A 8 5.04 -22.63 29.58
N LEU A 9 6.15 -23.22 30.04
CA LEU A 9 7.47 -23.02 29.46
C LEU A 9 7.40 -23.37 27.97
N MET A 10 7.87 -22.47 27.11
CA MET A 10 8.66 -22.88 25.95
C MET A 10 9.80 -21.89 25.74
N ALA A 11 11.00 -22.39 25.99
CA ALA A 11 12.24 -21.82 25.50
C ALA A 11 12.30 -22.02 23.98
N SER A 12 12.66 -20.98 23.25
CA SER A 12 13.18 -21.12 21.88
C SER A 12 14.21 -20.03 21.65
N ALA A 13 15.39 -20.49 21.26
CA ALA A 13 16.61 -19.74 21.11
C ALA A 13 16.69 -19.03 19.75
N LEU A 14 17.38 -17.88 19.76
CA LEU A 14 18.32 -17.36 18.75
C LEU A 14 17.96 -17.44 17.25
N ILE A 15 17.66 -16.28 16.66
CA ILE A 15 18.21 -15.79 15.37
C ILE A 15 18.33 -14.26 15.56
N GLY A 16 19.50 -13.63 15.75
CA GLY A 16 20.58 -13.58 14.79
C GLY A 16 20.45 -12.32 13.92
N VAL A 17 20.49 -11.11 14.52
CA VAL A 17 20.55 -9.84 13.77
C VAL A 17 21.97 -9.66 13.25
N VAL A 18 22.21 -10.12 12.02
CA VAL A 18 23.38 -9.71 11.25
C VAL A 18 23.13 -8.31 10.67
N ALA A 19 23.50 -7.30 11.45
CA ALA A 19 23.79 -5.98 10.93
C ALA A 19 25.13 -6.04 10.16
N CYS A 20 25.05 -6.29 8.86
CA CYS A 20 26.01 -5.76 7.88
C CYS A 20 25.50 -4.35 7.50
N SER A 21 26.28 -3.29 7.34
CA SER A 21 27.71 -3.16 7.13
C SER A 21 28.12 -1.73 7.50
N ASP A 22 29.33 -1.60 8.04
CA ASP A 22 30.03 -0.34 8.24
C ASP A 22 30.81 0.04 6.96
N GLY A 23 30.82 1.33 6.62
CA GLY A 23 31.85 2.02 5.80
C GLY A 23 31.49 2.42 4.34
N PRO A 24 32.03 3.54 3.79
CA PRO A 24 32.49 4.79 4.39
C PRO A 24 31.91 6.07 3.74
N SER A 25 32.00 7.20 4.43
CA SER A 25 31.72 8.55 3.92
C SER A 25 32.64 8.94 2.74
N ILE A 26 32.07 9.29 1.59
CA ILE A 26 32.72 10.10 0.56
C ILE A 26 31.84 11.32 0.30
N GLY A 27 32.31 12.48 0.76
CA GLY A 27 31.77 13.76 0.33
C GLY A 27 32.33 14.15 -1.03
N SER A 28 31.49 14.72 -1.90
CA SER A 28 31.73 15.99 -2.61
C SER A 28 30.76 16.18 -3.76
N LYS A 29 29.93 17.22 -3.61
CA LYS A 29 29.47 18.23 -4.57
C LYS A 29 29.20 17.88 -6.05
N VAL A 30 28.10 18.53 -6.50
CA VAL A 30 27.76 19.02 -7.85
C VAL A 30 26.96 18.06 -8.73
N GLY A 31 25.74 18.47 -9.06
CA GLY A 31 24.92 17.86 -10.10
C GLY A 31 23.51 18.43 -10.16
N ARG A 32 23.40 19.66 -10.63
CA ARG A 32 22.13 20.29 -11.07
C ARG A 32 21.49 19.46 -12.19
N THR A 33 20.20 19.73 -12.45
CA THR A 33 19.39 19.40 -13.65
C THR A 33 18.75 18.00 -13.62
N GLU A 34 17.44 17.77 -13.81
CA GLU A 34 16.37 18.52 -14.48
C GLU A 34 15.03 18.42 -13.73
N GLN A 35 14.36 19.56 -13.62
CA GLN A 35 12.94 19.65 -13.26
C GLN A 35 12.16 19.30 -14.53
N THR A 36 11.67 18.06 -14.64
CA THR A 36 10.76 17.68 -15.73
C THR A 36 9.42 18.34 -15.48
N THR A 37 9.08 19.33 -16.30
CA THR A 37 7.74 19.90 -16.40
C THR A 37 6.79 18.78 -16.79
N ALA A 38 5.87 18.42 -15.89
CA ALA A 38 4.76 17.56 -16.22
C ALA A 38 3.84 18.33 -17.18
N ASP A 39 3.55 17.72 -18.32
CA ASP A 39 2.54 18.16 -19.28
C ASP A 39 1.16 17.93 -18.64
N ASP A 40 0.42 19.01 -18.38
CA ASP A 40 -0.96 19.01 -17.86
C ASP A 40 -1.93 18.48 -18.94
N GLY A 41 -1.95 17.16 -19.12
CA GLY A 41 -3.04 16.47 -19.80
C GLY A 41 -4.31 16.46 -18.91
N PRO A 42 -5.52 16.59 -19.48
CA PRO A 42 -6.75 16.60 -18.70
C PRO A 42 -7.09 15.17 -18.25
N GLY A 43 -6.55 14.76 -17.10
CA GLY A 43 -6.75 13.41 -16.59
C GLY A 43 -6.18 13.19 -15.20
N GLY A 44 -6.83 13.79 -14.19
CA GLY A 44 -6.81 13.36 -12.79
C GLY A 44 -5.46 13.30 -12.11
N ASN A 45 -5.19 14.24 -11.20
CA ASN A 45 -4.03 14.30 -10.30
C ASN A 45 -3.70 12.95 -9.63
N ALA A 46 -2.93 12.11 -10.30
CA ALA A 46 -2.00 11.17 -9.69
C ALA A 46 -0.75 11.98 -9.37
N GLY A 47 -0.70 12.50 -8.15
CA GLY A 47 0.38 13.34 -7.66
C GLY A 47 1.73 12.73 -7.97
N SER A 48 2.67 13.57 -8.42
CA SER A 48 4.14 13.55 -8.36
C SER A 48 4.93 12.25 -8.11
N VAL A 49 4.40 11.05 -8.36
CA VAL A 49 5.10 9.79 -8.15
C VAL A 49 6.14 9.70 -9.28
N PRO A 50 7.44 9.78 -8.95
CA PRO A 50 8.48 9.76 -9.95
C PRO A 50 8.42 8.45 -10.73
N LEU A 51 8.63 8.55 -12.04
CA LEU A 51 8.76 7.39 -12.91
C LEU A 51 9.92 6.53 -12.39
N ILE A 52 9.67 5.24 -12.16
CA ILE A 52 10.73 4.29 -11.79
C ILE A 52 11.44 3.91 -13.10
N PRO A 53 12.73 4.28 -13.29
CA PRO A 53 13.46 3.95 -14.50
C PRO A 53 13.58 2.43 -14.67
N GLY A 54 13.46 1.94 -15.91
CA GLY A 54 13.57 0.51 -16.22
C GLY A 54 12.32 -0.31 -15.88
N LEU A 55 11.27 0.31 -15.36
CA LEU A 55 9.99 -0.34 -15.09
C LEU A 55 9.09 -0.32 -16.33
N LYS A 56 8.39 -1.42 -16.60
CA LYS A 56 7.44 -1.49 -17.72
C LYS A 56 6.27 -0.52 -17.52
N PRO A 57 5.66 0.02 -18.61
CA PRO A 57 4.57 0.99 -18.50
C PRO A 57 3.37 0.51 -17.67
N GLU A 58 2.97 -0.75 -17.81
CA GLU A 58 1.89 -1.36 -17.04
C GLU A 58 2.19 -1.38 -15.54
N CYS A 59 3.44 -1.66 -15.19
CA CYS A 59 3.90 -1.67 -13.80
C CYS A 59 3.95 -0.25 -13.24
N GLN A 60 4.38 0.75 -14.04
CA GLN A 60 4.33 2.15 -13.61
C GLN A 60 2.91 2.61 -13.31
N ALA A 61 1.92 2.19 -14.10
CA ALA A 61 0.51 2.51 -13.84
C ALA A 61 0.04 1.92 -12.49
N ILE A 62 0.38 0.65 -12.21
CA ILE A 62 0.03 0.00 -10.95
C ILE A 62 0.72 0.69 -9.76
N TYR A 63 2.01 0.98 -9.85
CA TYR A 63 2.74 1.69 -8.78
C TYR A 63 2.15 3.08 -8.49
N ARG A 64 1.76 3.83 -9.53
CA ARG A 64 1.10 5.13 -9.37
C ARG A 64 -0.25 4.98 -8.68
N ALA A 65 -1.06 4.00 -9.08
CA ALA A 65 -2.35 3.74 -8.45
C ALA A 65 -2.19 3.37 -6.96
N MET A 66 -1.21 2.52 -6.63
CA MET A 66 -0.92 2.14 -5.24
C MET A 66 -0.40 3.32 -4.41
N ALA A 67 0.51 4.13 -4.97
CA ALA A 67 1.03 5.31 -4.29
C ALA A 67 -0.07 6.36 -4.04
N GLY A 68 -0.94 6.62 -5.03
CA GLY A 68 -2.08 7.50 -4.86
C GLY A 68 -3.08 6.98 -3.82
N ALA A 69 -3.31 5.66 -3.78
CA ALA A 69 -4.13 5.06 -2.72
C ALA A 69 -3.48 5.22 -1.34
N ALA A 70 -2.16 5.08 -1.22
CA ALA A 70 -1.45 5.28 0.04
C ALA A 70 -1.48 6.74 0.52
N GLU A 71 -1.32 7.71 -0.39
CA GLU A 71 -1.51 9.13 -0.10
C GLU A 71 -2.93 9.39 0.40
N ALA A 72 -3.94 8.78 -0.24
CA ALA A 72 -5.31 8.92 0.21
C ALA A 72 -5.56 8.36 1.62
N MET A 73 -4.89 7.25 1.98
CA MET A 73 -4.96 6.68 3.33
C MET A 73 -4.29 7.57 4.39
N SER A 74 -3.31 8.40 4.01
CA SER A 74 -2.64 9.32 4.94
C SER A 74 -3.51 10.50 5.39
N GLY A 75 -4.73 10.62 4.85
CA GLY A 75 -5.63 11.74 5.08
C GLY A 75 -5.31 12.96 4.22
N ALA A 76 -4.38 12.83 3.26
CA ALA A 76 -4.01 13.88 2.32
C ALA A 76 -5.00 14.00 1.14
N SER A 77 -5.89 13.02 0.95
CA SER A 77 -6.87 12.99 -0.14
C SER A 77 -8.30 12.83 0.35
N ASP A 78 -9.26 13.21 -0.49
CA ASP A 78 -10.68 12.95 -0.27
C ASP A 78 -11.11 11.53 -0.71
N ALA A 79 -12.37 11.18 -0.40
CA ALA A 79 -12.97 9.89 -0.73
C ALA A 79 -13.01 9.61 -2.24
N GLU A 80 -13.22 10.65 -3.03
CA GLU A 80 -13.41 10.55 -4.47
C GLU A 80 -12.08 10.22 -5.14
N GLN A 81 -11.00 10.87 -4.71
CA GLN A 81 -9.65 10.58 -5.16
C GLN A 81 -9.24 9.15 -4.74
N ALA A 82 -9.53 8.73 -3.51
CA ALA A 82 -9.26 7.35 -3.09
C ALA A 82 -9.96 6.33 -4.00
N THR A 83 -11.25 6.56 -4.30
CA THR A 83 -12.06 5.69 -5.16
C THR A 83 -11.51 5.66 -6.59
N ALA A 84 -11.14 6.82 -7.14
CA ALA A 84 -10.53 6.91 -8.47
C ALA A 84 -9.20 6.13 -8.54
N MET A 85 -8.37 6.19 -7.50
CA MET A 85 -7.09 5.46 -7.45
C MET A 85 -7.30 3.95 -7.42
N PHE A 86 -8.27 3.44 -6.65
CA PHE A 86 -8.56 2.01 -6.68
C PHE A 86 -9.20 1.56 -8.00
N SER A 87 -10.00 2.39 -8.65
CA SER A 87 -10.49 2.09 -10.01
C SER A 87 -9.32 1.98 -10.99
N ALA A 88 -8.38 2.92 -10.93
CA ALA A 88 -7.18 2.89 -11.77
C ALA A 88 -6.32 1.64 -11.52
N LEU A 89 -6.25 1.15 -10.28
CA LEU A 89 -5.59 -0.12 -9.97
C LEU A 89 -6.27 -1.30 -10.68
N VAL A 90 -7.60 -1.40 -10.62
CA VAL A 90 -8.36 -2.48 -11.28
C VAL A 90 -8.20 -2.45 -12.80
N ASP A 91 -8.08 -1.26 -13.39
CA ASP A 91 -7.88 -1.11 -14.82
C ASP A 91 -6.45 -1.39 -15.27
N ALA A 92 -5.45 -1.13 -14.40
CA ALA A 92 -4.04 -1.31 -14.71
C ALA A 92 -3.54 -2.76 -14.59
N VAL A 93 -4.25 -3.62 -13.84
CA VAL A 93 -3.87 -5.04 -13.70
C VAL A 93 -4.32 -5.88 -14.90
N PRO A 94 -3.63 -6.99 -15.21
CA PRO A 94 -4.07 -7.91 -16.25
C PRO A 94 -5.43 -8.52 -15.93
N ALA A 95 -6.13 -8.99 -16.97
CA ALA A 95 -7.49 -9.52 -16.87
C ALA A 95 -7.65 -10.61 -15.80
N GLU A 96 -6.65 -11.49 -15.66
CA GLU A 96 -6.60 -12.56 -14.67
C GLU A 96 -6.56 -12.09 -13.20
N LEU A 97 -6.16 -10.84 -12.96
CA LEU A 97 -6.07 -10.25 -11.62
C LEU A 97 -7.15 -9.20 -11.35
N LYS A 98 -8.06 -8.94 -12.30
CA LYS A 98 -9.10 -7.92 -12.12
C LYS A 98 -10.03 -8.23 -10.95
N ASP A 99 -10.39 -9.51 -10.77
CA ASP A 99 -11.23 -9.93 -9.65
C ASP A 99 -10.52 -9.78 -8.30
N ASP A 100 -9.21 -10.08 -8.25
CA ASP A 100 -8.39 -9.87 -7.06
C ASP A 100 -8.23 -8.36 -6.75
N ALA A 101 -7.90 -7.55 -7.76
CA ALA A 101 -7.83 -6.09 -7.62
C ALA A 101 -9.16 -5.49 -7.16
N LYS A 102 -10.28 -5.99 -7.68
CA LYS A 102 -11.62 -5.57 -7.28
C LYS A 102 -11.92 -5.96 -5.84
N THR A 103 -11.61 -7.19 -5.44
CA THR A 103 -11.78 -7.68 -4.06
C THR A 103 -11.00 -6.83 -3.08
N PHE A 104 -9.75 -6.54 -3.39
CA PHE A 104 -8.88 -5.68 -2.60
C PHE A 104 -9.42 -4.24 -2.53
N SER A 105 -9.76 -3.66 -3.68
CA SER A 105 -10.32 -2.31 -3.82
C SER A 105 -11.62 -2.13 -3.04
N ASP A 106 -12.57 -3.06 -3.17
CA ASP A 106 -13.88 -2.97 -2.53
C ASP A 106 -13.74 -3.05 -0.99
N ALA A 107 -12.82 -3.88 -0.48
CA ALA A 107 -12.55 -3.98 0.95
C ALA A 107 -11.88 -2.70 1.51
N TYR A 108 -10.88 -2.16 0.81
CA TYR A 108 -10.20 -0.92 1.21
C TYR A 108 -11.11 0.30 1.12
N SER A 109 -11.91 0.41 0.05
CA SER A 109 -12.87 1.50 -0.13
C SER A 109 -13.93 1.50 0.97
N ALA A 110 -14.41 0.32 1.38
CA ALA A 110 -15.34 0.21 2.51
C ALA A 110 -14.71 0.70 3.82
N TYR A 111 -13.44 0.38 4.08
CA TYR A 111 -12.72 0.86 5.25
C TYR A 111 -12.50 2.39 5.22
N LEU A 112 -12.05 2.93 4.08
CA LEU A 112 -11.76 4.37 3.93
C LEU A 112 -13.02 5.22 4.05
N ASN A 113 -14.13 4.80 3.45
CA ASN A 113 -15.41 5.50 3.58
C ASN A 113 -15.90 5.59 5.03
N ILE A 114 -15.50 4.67 5.90
CA ILE A 114 -15.80 4.74 7.33
C ILE A 114 -14.80 5.67 8.02
N LEU A 115 -13.49 5.55 7.73
CA LEU A 115 -12.44 6.39 8.31
C LEU A 115 -12.64 7.88 8.04
N LEU A 116 -13.07 8.25 6.83
CA LEU A 116 -13.23 9.66 6.44
C LEU A 116 -14.27 10.41 7.29
N LYS A 117 -15.23 9.68 7.91
CA LYS A 117 -16.18 10.26 8.87
C LYS A 117 -15.51 10.79 10.13
N TYR A 118 -14.31 10.29 10.43
CA TYR A 118 -13.52 10.65 11.61
C TYR A 118 -12.46 11.70 11.32
N GLN A 119 -12.35 12.21 10.09
CA GLN A 119 -11.43 13.30 9.70
C GLN A 119 -9.98 13.05 10.16
N GLY A 120 -9.51 11.81 10.08
CA GLY A 120 -8.15 11.45 10.51
C GLY A 120 -7.94 11.36 12.02
N ASP A 121 -8.99 11.24 12.83
CA ASP A 121 -8.90 10.90 14.25
C ASP A 121 -8.94 9.36 14.43
N PRO A 122 -7.79 8.66 14.46
CA PRO A 122 -7.75 7.21 14.57
C PRO A 122 -8.29 6.71 15.91
N THR A 123 -8.24 7.54 16.96
CA THR A 123 -8.73 7.15 18.29
C THR A 123 -10.25 7.03 18.28
N LYS A 124 -10.95 8.02 17.70
CA LYS A 124 -12.41 7.95 17.54
C LYS A 124 -12.83 6.90 16.53
N ALA A 125 -12.08 6.76 15.43
CA ALA A 125 -12.36 5.73 14.44
C ALA A 125 -12.31 4.33 15.06
N MET A 126 -11.25 4.01 15.80
CA MET A 126 -11.08 2.68 16.40
C MET A 126 -12.08 2.38 17.54
N ALA A 127 -12.72 3.41 18.10
CA ALA A 127 -13.83 3.23 19.04
C ALA A 127 -15.15 2.82 18.35
N ASP A 128 -15.27 2.99 17.03
CA ASP A 128 -16.45 2.57 16.26
C ASP A 128 -16.36 1.09 15.87
N PRO A 129 -17.31 0.23 16.31
CA PRO A 129 -17.33 -1.18 15.93
C PRO A 129 -17.39 -1.40 14.40
N LYS A 130 -17.89 -0.44 13.61
CA LYS A 130 -17.89 -0.53 12.15
C LYS A 130 -16.48 -0.43 11.55
N VAL A 131 -15.61 0.39 12.13
CA VAL A 131 -14.19 0.48 11.71
C VAL A 131 -13.49 -0.83 12.01
N VAL A 132 -13.71 -1.40 13.20
CA VAL A 132 -13.15 -2.70 13.60
C VAL A 132 -13.65 -3.83 12.68
N ALA A 133 -14.93 -3.84 12.33
CA ALA A 133 -15.50 -4.81 11.40
C ALA A 133 -14.90 -4.69 9.99
N ALA A 134 -14.70 -3.47 9.49
CA ALA A 134 -14.07 -3.23 8.20
C ALA A 134 -12.59 -3.66 8.19
N LEU A 135 -11.83 -3.38 9.27
CA LEU A 135 -10.46 -3.89 9.44
C LEU A 135 -10.41 -5.41 9.48
N THR A 136 -11.38 -6.05 10.13
CA THR A 136 -11.48 -7.51 10.16
C THR A 136 -11.72 -8.06 8.76
N LYS A 137 -12.57 -7.40 7.96
CA LYS A 137 -12.80 -7.77 6.56
C LYS A 137 -11.56 -7.60 5.69
N LEU A 138 -10.80 -6.52 5.88
CA LEU A 138 -9.48 -6.34 5.23
C LEU A 138 -8.50 -7.46 5.57
N SER A 139 -8.63 -8.02 6.77
CA SER A 139 -7.81 -9.16 7.22
C SER A 139 -8.39 -10.53 6.83
N SER A 140 -9.46 -10.57 6.03
CA SER A 140 -10.07 -11.84 5.62
C SER A 140 -9.15 -12.62 4.67
N ALA A 141 -9.31 -13.95 4.67
CA ALA A 141 -8.53 -14.83 3.80
C ALA A 141 -8.69 -14.49 2.30
N GLU A 142 -9.86 -13.99 1.91
CA GLU A 142 -10.15 -13.58 0.54
C GLU A 142 -9.34 -12.35 0.12
N VAL A 143 -9.30 -11.31 0.97
CA VAL A 143 -8.52 -10.09 0.72
C VAL A 143 -7.01 -10.38 0.80
N GLN A 144 -6.58 -11.23 1.73
CA GLN A 144 -5.18 -11.67 1.81
C GLN A 144 -4.75 -12.39 0.54
N LYS A 145 -5.54 -13.35 0.05
CA LYS A 145 -5.26 -14.08 -1.19
C LYS A 145 -5.20 -13.13 -2.40
N ALA A 146 -6.14 -12.20 -2.51
CA ALA A 146 -6.12 -11.19 -3.57
C ALA A 146 -4.86 -10.31 -3.49
N SER A 147 -4.50 -9.85 -2.28
CA SER A 147 -3.27 -9.09 -2.03
C SER A 147 -2.01 -9.89 -2.40
N ASP A 148 -1.96 -11.18 -2.08
CA ASP A 148 -0.83 -12.06 -2.39
C ASP A 148 -0.69 -12.27 -3.90
N ASN A 149 -1.79 -12.48 -4.62
CA ASN A 149 -1.79 -12.62 -6.08
C ASN A 149 -1.29 -11.34 -6.77
N LEU A 150 -1.79 -10.18 -6.34
CA LEU A 150 -1.35 -8.87 -6.84
C LEU A 150 0.14 -8.64 -6.54
N SER A 151 0.57 -8.93 -5.31
CA SER A 151 1.96 -8.77 -4.88
C SER A 151 2.89 -9.70 -5.66
N ASN A 152 2.49 -10.95 -5.87
CA ASN A 152 3.25 -11.91 -6.67
C ASN A 152 3.38 -11.43 -8.12
N TYR A 153 2.32 -10.90 -8.72
CA TYR A 153 2.40 -10.30 -10.04
C TYR A 153 3.36 -9.12 -10.09
N MET A 154 3.30 -8.21 -9.12
CA MET A 154 4.26 -7.10 -9.06
C MET A 154 5.69 -7.62 -8.92
N ASN A 155 5.92 -8.62 -8.09
CA ASN A 155 7.25 -9.19 -7.90
C ASN A 155 7.76 -9.94 -9.14
N VAL A 156 6.91 -10.62 -9.91
CA VAL A 156 7.37 -11.41 -11.08
C VAL A 156 7.42 -10.55 -12.34
N SER A 157 6.41 -9.72 -12.55
CA SER A 157 6.20 -8.98 -13.81
C SER A 157 6.83 -7.59 -13.79
N CYS A 158 7.00 -7.00 -12.59
CA CYS A 158 7.43 -5.62 -12.38
C CYS A 158 8.80 -5.48 -11.70
N GLN A 159 9.62 -6.52 -11.67
CA GLN A 159 11.03 -6.35 -11.34
C GLN A 159 11.71 -5.49 -12.41
N THR A 160 12.42 -4.44 -11.97
CA THR A 160 13.38 -3.72 -12.81
C THR A 160 14.48 -4.68 -13.19
N GLY A 161 14.68 -4.91 -14.49
CA GLY A 161 15.74 -5.79 -14.98
C GLY A 161 17.09 -5.39 -14.41
N SER A 162 17.77 -6.37 -13.83
CA SER A 162 19.20 -6.35 -13.46
C SER A 162 20.09 -5.94 -14.62
#